data_AF-A0A378K7M9-F1
#
_entry.id   AF-A0A378K7M9-F1
#
_cell.length_a   1.000
_cell.length_b   1.000
_cell.length_c   1.000
_cell.angle_alpha   90.00
_cell.angle_beta   90.00
_cell.angle_gamma   90.00
#
_symmetry.space_group_name_H-M   'P 1'
#
loop_
_entity.id
_entity.type
_entity.pdbx_description
1 polymer ?
#
loop_
_entity_poly.entity_id
_entity_poly.type
_entity_poly.pdbx_seq_one_letter_code
_entity_poly.pdbx_strand_id
1 'polypeptide(L)'
;MNWLTHLNNLINHLINLINPTWPQTTIILLLIFIFKFKNNIARLLDRINKVSKEGISFDPSEEQVVPPSTVDEINTRNHRFSQSYSFTTVAEAIPGITEYINKLTSDDAQKIEILTKEYAETFFCLRCQAVYNSIFGSQIYLLKILNSHKPHGLNKNRVNDYFRDITQKYSDFFETWTFEMYLNFLKQSILITTNEDNFCITEFGVDFLVWLQRTGFTENKLL
;
A
#
# COMPACT_ATOMS: atom_id res chain seq x y z
N MET A 1 26.62 31.56 -51.80
CA MET A 1 26.86 30.67 -50.64
C MET A 1 26.34 31.31 -49.35
N ASN A 2 25.02 31.49 -49.20
CA ASN A 2 24.41 32.10 -47.99
C ASN A 2 22.90 31.83 -47.79
N TRP A 3 22.21 31.13 -48.71
CA TRP A 3 20.78 30.83 -48.56
C TRP A 3 20.53 29.50 -47.82
N LEU A 4 21.43 28.52 -48.00
CA LEU A 4 21.35 27.22 -47.31
C LEU A 4 21.54 27.34 -45.79
N THR A 5 22.37 28.28 -45.34
CA THR A 5 22.55 28.60 -43.91
C THR A 5 21.31 29.24 -43.30
N HIS A 6 20.65 30.12 -44.05
CA HIS A 6 19.40 30.73 -43.61
C HIS A 6 18.25 29.73 -43.53
N LEU A 7 18.16 28.80 -44.49
CA LEU A 7 17.17 27.72 -44.51
C LEU A 7 17.36 26.77 -43.32
N ASN A 8 18.60 26.37 -43.02
CA ASN A 8 18.90 25.51 -41.87
C ASN A 8 18.58 26.18 -40.52
N ASN A 9 18.81 27.49 -40.38
CA ASN A 9 18.45 28.20 -39.16
C ASN A 9 16.92 28.28 -38.96
N LEU A 10 16.15 28.47 -40.03
CA LEU A 10 14.69 28.43 -39.97
C LEU A 10 14.16 27.04 -39.61
N ILE A 11 14.72 25.99 -40.21
CA ILE A 11 14.33 24.60 -39.92
C ILE A 11 14.64 24.22 -38.46
N ASN A 12 15.83 24.58 -37.96
CA ASN A 12 16.19 24.34 -36.56
C ASN A 12 15.29 25.12 -35.58
N HIS A 13 14.86 26.32 -35.96
CA HIS A 13 13.93 27.10 -35.13
C HIS A 13 12.55 26.46 -35.08
N LEU A 14 12.06 25.91 -36.20
CA LEU A 14 10.79 25.18 -36.28
C LEU A 14 10.83 23.84 -35.54
N ILE A 15 11.95 23.11 -35.58
CA ILE A 15 12.13 21.85 -34.83
C ILE A 15 12.12 22.10 -33.32
N ASN A 16 12.75 23.18 -32.84
CA ASN A 16 12.71 23.58 -31.42
C ASN A 16 11.31 24.06 -30.94
N LEU A 17 10.43 24.46 -31.86
CA LEU A 17 9.04 24.79 -31.56
C LEU A 17 8.17 23.54 -31.40
N ILE A 18 8.56 22.41 -32.00
CA ILE A 18 7.77 21.17 -32.04
C ILE A 18 8.27 20.14 -31.00
N ASN A 19 9.56 20.16 -30.66
CA ASN A 19 10.14 19.32 -29.61
C ASN A 19 10.53 20.18 -28.41
N PRO A 20 9.66 20.29 -27.38
CA PRO A 20 10.01 21.06 -26.20
C PRO A 20 11.25 20.43 -25.57
N THR A 21 12.33 21.20 -25.56
CA THR A 21 13.55 20.82 -24.85
C THR A 21 13.19 20.55 -23.39
N TRP A 22 13.91 19.63 -22.73
CA TRP A 22 13.64 19.23 -21.34
C TRP A 22 13.39 20.43 -20.37
N PRO A 23 14.06 21.60 -20.52
CA PRO A 23 13.74 22.80 -19.72
C PRO A 23 12.35 23.40 -19.95
N GLN A 24 11.80 23.32 -21.17
CA GLN A 24 10.46 23.85 -21.47
C GLN A 24 9.36 22.92 -20.94
N THR A 25 9.58 21.60 -21.02
CA THR A 25 8.64 20.62 -20.45
C THR A 25 8.49 20.76 -18.94
N THR A 26 9.60 20.99 -18.22
CA THR A 26 9.58 21.19 -16.76
C THR A 26 8.85 22.47 -16.39
N ILE A 27 9.05 23.57 -17.13
CA ILE A 27 8.36 24.84 -16.90
C ILE A 27 6.85 24.69 -17.12
N ILE A 28 6.43 24.03 -18.20
CA ILE A 28 5.00 23.82 -18.49
C ILE A 28 4.35 22.93 -17.42
N LEU A 29 5.00 21.84 -17.02
CA LEU A 29 4.49 20.92 -16.00
C LEU A 29 4.41 21.62 -14.63
N LEU A 30 5.41 22.44 -14.29
CA LEU A 30 5.42 23.26 -13.08
C LEU A 30 4.31 24.33 -13.09
N LEU A 31 4.07 24.99 -14.23
CA LEU A 31 2.95 25.93 -14.38
C LEU A 31 1.59 25.25 -14.22
N ILE A 32 1.40 24.07 -14.84
CA ILE A 32 0.17 23.28 -14.71
C ILE A 32 -0.04 22.83 -13.26
N PHE A 33 1.02 22.37 -12.60
CA PHE A 33 0.99 21.96 -11.20
C PHE A 33 0.59 23.15 -10.30
N ILE A 34 1.22 24.31 -10.47
CA ILE A 34 0.88 25.52 -9.71
C ILE A 34 -0.58 25.93 -9.94
N PHE A 35 -1.05 25.95 -11.18
CA PHE A 35 -2.44 26.33 -11.48
C PHE A 35 -3.48 25.35 -10.92
N LYS A 36 -3.21 24.04 -10.97
CA LYS A 36 -4.10 23.00 -10.42
C LYS A 36 -4.11 23.01 -8.89
N PHE A 37 -2.96 23.25 -8.27
CA PHE A 37 -2.79 23.17 -6.82
C PHE A 37 -2.89 24.51 -6.10
N LYS A 38 -3.01 25.65 -6.81
CA LYS A 38 -3.09 26.98 -6.18
C LYS A 38 -4.16 27.07 -5.09
N ASN A 39 -5.33 26.47 -5.28
CA ASN A 39 -6.40 26.51 -4.28
C ASN A 39 -6.09 25.64 -3.05
N ASN A 40 -5.31 24.58 -3.20
CA ASN A 40 -4.86 23.74 -2.08
C ASN A 40 -3.64 24.35 -1.36
N ILE A 41 -2.72 24.97 -2.11
CA ILE A 41 -1.56 25.69 -1.58
C ILE A 41 -2.00 26.97 -0.86
N ALA A 42 -3.00 27.69 -1.37
CA ALA A 42 -3.56 28.86 -0.70
C ALA A 42 -4.13 28.50 0.69
N ARG A 43 -4.84 27.37 0.81
CA ARG A 43 -5.33 26.88 2.11
C ARG A 43 -4.23 26.50 3.10
N LEU A 44 -3.08 26.05 2.60
CA LEU A 44 -1.91 25.73 3.43
C LEU A 44 -1.14 27.00 3.81
N LEU A 45 -1.03 27.97 2.90
CA LEU A 45 -0.38 29.27 3.15
C LEU A 45 -1.22 30.15 4.09
N ASP A 46 -2.55 30.08 4.03
CA ASP A 46 -3.44 30.78 4.96
C ASP A 46 -3.19 30.37 6.42
N ARG A 47 -2.69 29.13 6.64
CA ARG A 47 -2.27 28.64 7.96
C ARG A 47 -0.89 29.15 8.38
N ILE A 48 -0.08 29.71 7.48
CA ILE A 48 1.28 30.21 7.73
C ILE A 48 1.27 31.75 7.76
N ASN A 49 0.35 32.34 8.54
CA ASN A 49 0.18 33.80 8.59
C ASN A 49 1.04 34.53 9.63
N LYS A 50 1.98 33.85 10.31
CA LYS A 50 2.97 34.52 11.17
C LYS A 50 4.34 33.87 11.04
N VAL A 51 5.20 34.46 10.22
CA VAL A 51 6.65 34.25 10.26
C VAL A 51 7.25 35.43 11.00
N SER A 52 7.55 35.27 12.29
CA SER A 52 8.32 36.24 13.08
C SER A 52 9.82 35.93 12.99
N LYS A 53 10.66 36.92 13.29
CA LYS A 53 12.11 36.92 13.05
C LYS A 53 12.91 35.96 13.97
N GLU A 54 12.25 35.09 14.73
CA GLU A 54 12.87 34.23 15.76
C GLU A 54 12.58 32.72 15.60
N GLY A 55 11.97 32.28 14.50
CA GLY A 55 11.76 30.85 14.20
C GLY A 55 10.28 30.45 14.14
N ILE A 56 10.03 29.29 13.54
CA ILE A 56 8.69 28.78 13.25
C ILE A 56 8.10 28.18 14.53
N SER A 57 7.19 28.92 15.18
CA SER A 57 6.30 28.37 16.21
C SER A 57 4.99 27.94 15.56
N PHE A 58 4.68 26.64 15.64
CA PHE A 58 3.33 26.14 15.39
C PHE A 58 2.50 26.45 16.65
N ASP A 59 1.42 27.21 16.51
CA ASP A 59 0.46 27.37 17.61
C ASP A 59 -0.12 25.98 17.95
N PRO A 60 -0.29 25.65 19.25
CA PRO A 60 -1.03 24.47 19.64
C PRO A 60 -2.46 24.65 19.13
N SER A 61 -2.92 23.66 18.37
CA SER A 61 -4.29 23.64 17.87
C SER A 61 -5.24 23.82 19.05
N GLU A 62 -6.15 24.78 18.95
CA GLU A 62 -7.30 24.86 19.86
C GLU A 62 -7.90 23.46 19.98
N GLU A 63 -7.95 22.93 21.20
CA GLU A 63 -8.71 21.73 21.50
C GLU A 63 -10.14 21.97 21.02
N GLN A 64 -10.51 21.30 19.93
CA GLN A 64 -11.91 21.10 19.61
C GLN A 64 -12.52 20.36 20.78
N VAL A 65 -13.22 21.08 21.65
CA VAL A 65 -14.22 20.51 22.53
C VAL A 65 -15.26 19.87 21.61
N VAL A 66 -15.12 18.56 21.38
CA VAL A 66 -16.11 17.75 20.69
C VAL A 66 -17.40 17.86 21.52
N PRO A 67 -18.50 18.41 20.98
CA PRO A 67 -19.78 18.35 21.65
C PRO A 67 -20.13 16.87 21.86
N PRO A 68 -20.73 16.47 23.00
CA PRO A 68 -21.15 15.09 23.18
C PRO A 68 -22.13 14.75 22.04
N SER A 69 -21.72 13.84 21.16
CA SER A 69 -22.55 13.42 20.04
C SER A 69 -23.85 12.86 20.60
N THR A 70 -24.97 13.49 20.26
CA THR A 70 -26.29 12.99 20.65
C THR A 70 -26.53 11.64 19.98
N VAL A 71 -27.23 10.75 20.68
CA VAL A 71 -27.58 9.40 20.22
C VAL A 71 -28.20 9.41 18.81
N ASP A 72 -28.88 10.50 18.45
CA ASP A 72 -29.49 10.70 17.13
C ASP A 72 -28.49 10.90 15.98
N GLU A 73 -27.33 11.52 16.22
CA GLU A 73 -26.28 11.68 15.19
C GLU A 73 -25.57 10.35 14.90
N ILE A 74 -25.39 9.51 15.92
CA ILE A 74 -24.85 8.14 15.78
C ILE A 74 -25.84 7.27 14.99
N ASN A 75 -27.13 7.34 15.32
CA ASN A 75 -28.18 6.60 14.61
C ASN A 75 -28.30 7.02 13.14
N THR A 76 -28.16 8.31 12.84
CA THR A 76 -28.23 8.82 11.45
C THR A 76 -27.01 8.41 10.62
N ARG A 77 -25.83 8.31 11.25
CA ARG A 77 -24.60 7.82 10.59
C ARG A 77 -24.66 6.32 10.30
N ASN A 78 -25.23 5.52 11.22
CA ASN A 78 -25.42 4.08 11.06
C ASN A 78 -26.44 3.74 9.95
N HIS A 79 -27.50 4.54 9.78
CA HIS A 79 -28.51 4.32 8.73
C HIS A 79 -27.97 4.47 7.30
N ARG A 80 -26.95 5.32 7.07
CA ARG A 80 -26.31 5.47 5.76
C ARG A 80 -25.41 4.29 5.38
N PHE A 81 -24.91 3.55 6.37
CA PHE A 81 -24.07 2.37 6.14
C PHE A 81 -24.88 1.10 5.84
N SER A 82 -26.15 1.06 6.28
CA SER A 82 -26.97 -0.16 6.30
C SER A 82 -27.78 -0.44 5.03
N GLN A 83 -27.84 0.48 4.06
CA GLN A 83 -28.74 0.34 2.89
C GLN A 83 -28.07 0.04 1.55
N SER A 84 -26.78 -0.29 1.51
CA SER A 84 -26.10 -0.63 0.26
C SER A 84 -25.24 -1.89 0.41
N TYR A 85 -25.88 -3.04 0.62
CA TYR A 85 -25.18 -4.29 0.30
C TYR A 85 -24.93 -4.29 -1.21
N SER A 86 -23.67 -4.13 -1.62
CA SER A 86 -23.30 -4.05 -3.04
C SER A 86 -23.56 -5.34 -3.82
N PHE A 87 -23.86 -6.45 -3.14
CA PHE A 87 -24.03 -7.78 -3.74
C PHE A 87 -25.21 -8.54 -3.12
N THR A 88 -26.04 -9.16 -3.96
CA THR A 88 -27.21 -9.96 -3.54
C THR A 88 -26.83 -11.12 -2.60
N THR A 89 -25.71 -11.80 -2.87
CA THR A 89 -25.23 -12.91 -2.05
C THR A 89 -24.87 -12.51 -0.62
N VAL A 90 -24.47 -11.26 -0.39
CA VAL A 90 -24.24 -10.74 0.96
C VAL A 90 -25.59 -10.57 1.69
N ALA A 91 -26.59 -10.02 1.01
CA ALA A 91 -27.93 -9.88 1.59
C ALA A 91 -28.55 -11.23 1.96
N GLU A 92 -28.33 -12.26 1.14
CA GLU A 92 -28.77 -13.64 1.39
C GLU A 92 -28.05 -14.32 2.57
N ALA A 93 -26.78 -13.95 2.83
CA ALA A 93 -26.00 -14.54 3.91
C ALA A 93 -26.36 -13.99 5.31
N ILE A 94 -26.85 -12.74 5.39
CA ILE A 94 -27.10 -12.04 6.67
C ILE A 94 -28.08 -12.78 7.59
N PRO A 95 -29.24 -13.29 7.13
CA PRO A 95 -30.15 -14.03 7.99
C PRO A 95 -29.48 -15.25 8.64
N GLY A 96 -28.68 -16.00 7.86
CA GLY A 96 -27.95 -17.18 8.36
C GLY A 96 -26.90 -16.82 9.41
N ILE A 97 -26.12 -15.76 9.17
CA ILE A 97 -25.14 -15.26 10.15
C ILE A 97 -25.84 -14.77 11.42
N THR A 98 -26.95 -14.04 11.28
CA THR A 98 -27.73 -13.53 12.41
C THR A 98 -28.30 -14.66 13.26
N GLU A 99 -28.86 -15.69 12.62
CA GLU A 99 -29.37 -16.88 13.30
C GLU A 99 -28.24 -17.63 14.02
N TYR A 100 -27.08 -17.80 13.38
CA TYR A 100 -25.91 -18.45 13.99
C TYR A 100 -25.45 -17.72 15.26
N ILE A 101 -25.28 -16.39 15.21
CA ILE A 101 -24.84 -15.60 16.36
C ILE A 101 -25.86 -15.65 17.51
N ASN A 102 -27.16 -15.55 17.19
CA ASN A 102 -28.22 -15.62 18.20
C ASN A 102 -28.31 -17.01 18.87
N LYS A 103 -27.83 -18.08 18.22
CA LYS A 103 -27.71 -19.42 18.85
C LYS A 103 -26.55 -19.50 19.85
N LEU A 104 -25.50 -18.70 19.65
CA LEU A 104 -24.34 -18.66 20.55
C LEU A 104 -24.61 -17.83 21.80
N THR A 105 -25.28 -16.69 21.65
CA THR A 105 -25.59 -15.80 22.77
C THR A 105 -26.73 -14.82 22.44
N SER A 106 -27.50 -14.48 23.48
CA SER A 106 -28.51 -13.42 23.41
C SER A 106 -27.97 -12.06 23.86
N ASP A 107 -26.80 -12.02 24.51
CA ASP A 107 -26.18 -10.80 25.04
C ASP A 107 -25.45 -10.03 23.92
N ASP A 108 -25.86 -8.80 23.68
CA ASP A 108 -25.34 -7.98 22.59
C ASP A 108 -23.84 -7.65 22.75
N ALA A 109 -23.33 -7.53 23.99
CA ALA A 109 -21.90 -7.31 24.22
C ALA A 109 -21.06 -8.50 23.74
N GLN A 110 -21.50 -9.72 24.06
CA GLN A 110 -20.86 -10.94 23.58
C GLN A 110 -21.01 -11.12 22.06
N LYS A 111 -22.14 -10.72 21.46
CA LYS A 111 -22.28 -10.74 19.99
C LYS A 111 -21.22 -9.87 19.32
N ILE A 112 -20.98 -8.66 19.84
CA ILE A 112 -19.96 -7.75 19.30
C ILE A 112 -18.57 -8.37 19.41
N GLU A 113 -18.24 -9.00 20.53
CA GLU A 113 -16.96 -9.68 20.73
C GLU A 113 -16.76 -10.82 19.72
N ILE A 114 -17.75 -11.70 19.59
CA ILE A 114 -17.73 -12.82 18.64
C ILE A 114 -17.58 -12.29 17.20
N LEU A 115 -18.42 -11.34 16.79
CA LEU A 115 -18.37 -10.76 15.45
C LEU A 115 -17.04 -10.08 15.16
N THR A 116 -16.45 -9.41 16.15
CA THR A 116 -15.13 -8.78 16.00
C THR A 116 -14.04 -9.82 15.74
N LYS A 117 -14.07 -10.94 16.48
CA LYS A 117 -13.12 -12.03 16.30
C LYS A 117 -13.30 -12.73 14.95
N GLU A 118 -14.52 -13.09 14.60
CA GLU A 118 -14.84 -13.72 13.30
C GLU A 118 -14.48 -12.80 12.12
N TYR A 119 -14.71 -11.49 12.26
CA TYR A 119 -14.30 -10.51 11.27
C TYR A 119 -12.78 -10.43 11.14
N ALA A 120 -12.04 -10.41 12.25
CA ALA A 120 -10.59 -10.41 12.24
C ALA A 120 -10.00 -11.67 11.57
N GLU A 121 -10.55 -12.85 11.87
CA GLU A 121 -10.14 -14.12 11.25
C GLU A 121 -10.45 -14.15 9.74
N THR A 122 -11.64 -13.68 9.35
CA THR A 122 -12.03 -13.57 7.94
C THR A 122 -11.12 -12.59 7.19
N PHE A 123 -10.87 -11.42 7.77
CA PHE A 123 -9.99 -10.41 7.20
C PHE A 123 -8.56 -10.94 7.04
N PHE A 124 -8.04 -11.65 8.04
CA PHE A 124 -6.74 -12.31 7.97
C PHE A 124 -6.68 -13.32 6.81
N CYS A 125 -7.68 -14.19 6.67
CA CYS A 125 -7.75 -15.17 5.59
C CYS A 125 -7.78 -14.51 4.21
N LEU A 126 -8.62 -13.48 4.03
CA LEU A 126 -8.71 -12.72 2.78
C LEU A 126 -7.38 -12.05 2.43
N ARG A 127 -6.71 -11.47 3.44
CA ARG A 127 -5.39 -10.86 3.24
C ARG A 127 -4.35 -11.91 2.83
N CYS A 128 -4.34 -13.08 3.46
CA CYS A 128 -3.45 -14.17 3.09
C CYS A 128 -3.70 -14.66 1.66
N GLN A 129 -4.97 -14.77 1.24
CA GLN A 129 -5.33 -15.13 -0.13
C GLN A 129 -4.83 -14.09 -1.14
N ALA A 130 -5.02 -12.79 -0.86
CA ALA A 130 -4.56 -11.70 -1.73
C ALA A 130 -3.02 -11.73 -1.89
N VAL A 131 -2.31 -11.96 -0.78
CA VAL A 131 -0.85 -12.14 -0.80
C VAL A 131 -0.48 -13.38 -1.62
N TYR A 132 -1.09 -14.52 -1.34
CA TYR A 132 -0.81 -15.78 -2.02
C TYR A 132 -1.02 -15.67 -3.52
N ASN A 133 -2.05 -14.97 -3.99
CA ASN A 133 -2.32 -14.80 -5.41
C ASN A 133 -1.24 -13.95 -6.12
N SER A 134 -0.58 -13.06 -5.39
CA SER A 134 0.38 -12.10 -5.94
C SER A 134 1.85 -12.51 -5.74
N ILE A 135 2.14 -13.36 -4.76
CA ILE A 135 3.50 -13.77 -4.40
C ILE A 135 4.04 -14.86 -5.34
N PHE A 136 5.36 -14.83 -5.56
CA PHE A 136 6.14 -15.86 -6.23
C PHE A 136 6.53 -17.00 -5.28
N GLY A 137 6.63 -18.23 -5.79
CA GLY A 137 7.23 -19.38 -5.11
C GLY A 137 8.64 -19.13 -4.61
N SER A 138 9.50 -18.47 -5.40
CA SER A 138 10.85 -18.03 -4.95
C SER A 138 10.78 -17.07 -3.77
N GLN A 139 9.76 -16.22 -3.70
CA GLN A 139 9.55 -15.34 -2.55
C GLN A 139 9.01 -16.12 -1.34
N ILE A 140 8.09 -17.07 -1.53
CA ILE A 140 7.64 -17.99 -0.46
C ILE A 140 8.84 -18.75 0.12
N TYR A 141 9.73 -19.25 -0.74
CA TYR A 141 10.94 -19.94 -0.29
C TYR A 141 11.88 -19.01 0.49
N LEU A 142 12.04 -17.75 0.06
CA LEU A 142 12.77 -16.75 0.86
C LEU A 142 12.15 -16.56 2.24
N LEU A 143 10.81 -16.47 2.35
CA LEU A 143 10.14 -16.37 3.66
C LEU A 143 10.46 -17.58 4.55
N LYS A 144 10.51 -18.80 3.99
CA LYS A 144 10.89 -20.01 4.74
C LYS A 144 12.32 -19.93 5.25
N ILE A 145 13.25 -19.45 4.42
CA ILE A 145 14.64 -19.20 4.84
C ILE A 145 14.66 -18.18 5.99
N LEU A 146 13.99 -17.04 5.85
CA LEU A 146 13.97 -16.02 6.89
C LEU A 146 13.35 -16.54 8.20
N ASN A 147 12.29 -17.34 8.11
CA ASN A 147 11.65 -17.98 9.26
C ASN A 147 12.59 -18.93 10.01
N SER A 148 13.49 -19.64 9.31
CA SER A 148 14.48 -20.52 9.94
C SER A 148 15.65 -19.76 10.59
N HIS A 149 15.75 -18.45 10.38
CA HIS A 149 16.81 -17.58 10.93
C HIS A 149 16.29 -16.58 11.97
N LYS A 150 15.06 -16.76 12.48
CA LYS A 150 14.55 -15.96 13.59
C LYS A 150 15.40 -16.15 14.86
N PRO A 151 15.52 -15.12 15.73
CA PRO A 151 14.95 -13.78 15.58
C PRO A 151 15.83 -12.82 14.74
N HIS A 152 17.06 -13.23 14.39
CA HIS A 152 18.09 -12.33 13.87
C HIS A 152 17.99 -12.04 12.37
N GLY A 153 17.30 -12.89 11.60
CA GLY A 153 17.15 -12.73 10.16
C GLY A 153 18.42 -13.02 9.36
N LEU A 154 18.48 -12.50 8.14
CA LEU A 154 19.62 -12.64 7.23
C LEU A 154 20.14 -11.28 6.78
N ASN A 155 21.46 -11.12 6.75
CA ASN A 155 22.07 -9.91 6.22
C ASN A 155 21.81 -9.73 4.71
N LYS A 156 21.97 -8.49 4.25
CA LYS A 156 21.74 -8.11 2.84
C LYS A 156 22.51 -8.98 1.84
N ASN A 157 23.77 -9.32 2.12
CA ASN A 157 24.59 -10.10 1.19
C ASN A 157 23.99 -11.50 0.95
N ARG A 158 23.54 -12.19 2.00
CA ARG A 158 22.92 -13.52 1.89
C ARG A 158 21.61 -13.49 1.11
N VAL A 159 20.77 -12.47 1.34
CA VAL A 159 19.50 -12.32 0.60
C VAL A 159 19.77 -11.95 -0.86
N ASN A 160 20.81 -11.15 -1.13
CA ASN A 160 21.24 -10.79 -2.48
C ASN A 160 21.84 -11.99 -3.24
N ASP A 161 22.62 -12.84 -2.57
CA ASP A 161 23.11 -14.10 -3.14
C ASP A 161 21.94 -15.01 -3.54
N TYR A 162 20.95 -15.16 -2.65
CA TYR A 162 19.72 -15.90 -2.98
C TYR A 162 19.00 -15.31 -4.20
N PHE A 163 18.84 -13.99 -4.25
CA PHE A 163 18.22 -13.33 -5.41
C PHE A 163 18.99 -13.60 -6.70
N ARG A 164 20.33 -13.51 -6.68
CA ARG A 164 21.18 -13.81 -7.84
C ARG A 164 21.03 -15.25 -8.32
N ASP A 165 20.92 -16.21 -7.41
CA ASP A 165 20.70 -17.62 -7.76
C ASP A 165 19.34 -17.81 -8.46
N ILE A 166 18.30 -17.13 -7.98
CA ILE A 166 16.97 -17.15 -8.59
C ILE A 166 16.97 -16.47 -9.97
N THR A 167 17.59 -15.30 -10.12
CA THR A 167 17.63 -14.61 -11.41
C THR A 167 18.49 -15.34 -12.43
N GLN A 168 19.54 -16.03 -12.02
CA GLN A 168 20.32 -16.89 -12.91
C GLN A 168 19.51 -18.10 -13.37
N LYS A 169 18.70 -18.70 -12.49
CA LYS A 169 17.87 -19.87 -12.81
C LYS A 169 16.68 -19.53 -13.71
N TYR A 170 16.14 -18.31 -13.59
CA TYR A 170 14.96 -17.83 -14.32
C TYR A 170 15.26 -16.51 -15.05
N SER A 171 16.34 -16.48 -15.83
CA SER A 171 16.89 -15.28 -16.48
C SER A 171 15.85 -14.53 -17.31
N ASP A 172 15.05 -15.25 -18.08
CA ASP A 172 14.10 -14.66 -19.03
C ASP A 172 12.97 -13.89 -18.31
N PHE A 173 12.64 -14.30 -17.09
CA PHE A 173 11.61 -13.63 -16.30
C PHE A 173 12.16 -12.43 -15.52
N PHE A 174 13.37 -12.57 -14.97
CA PHE A 174 13.96 -11.57 -14.09
C PHE A 174 14.95 -10.62 -14.78
N GLU A 175 15.06 -10.63 -16.11
CA GLU A 175 16.03 -9.83 -16.88
C GLU A 175 16.03 -8.33 -16.49
N THR A 176 14.85 -7.77 -16.23
CA THR A 176 14.65 -6.35 -15.87
C THR A 176 14.50 -6.11 -14.37
N TRP A 177 14.54 -7.16 -13.56
CA TRP A 177 14.27 -7.06 -12.12
C TRP A 177 15.51 -6.69 -11.34
N THR A 178 15.37 -5.70 -10.45
CA THR A 178 16.38 -5.39 -9.43
C THR A 178 16.09 -6.12 -8.12
N PHE A 179 17.10 -6.21 -7.26
CA PHE A 179 16.97 -6.75 -5.91
C PHE A 179 15.86 -6.03 -5.11
N GLU A 180 15.79 -4.71 -5.25
CA GLU A 180 14.80 -3.86 -4.61
C GLU A 180 13.39 -4.14 -5.15
N MET A 181 13.22 -4.32 -6.46
CA MET A 181 11.93 -4.68 -7.06
C MET A 181 11.45 -6.04 -6.55
N TYR A 182 12.36 -7.03 -6.48
CA TYR A 182 12.07 -8.36 -5.97
C TYR A 182 11.58 -8.33 -4.51
N LEU A 183 12.22 -7.54 -3.65
CA LEU A 183 11.82 -7.44 -2.24
C LEU A 183 10.65 -6.49 -1.98
N ASN A 184 10.36 -5.57 -2.90
CA ASN A 184 9.36 -4.52 -2.67
C ASN A 184 7.99 -5.12 -2.33
N PHE A 185 7.53 -6.12 -3.06
CA PHE A 185 6.25 -6.78 -2.76
C PHE A 185 6.21 -7.37 -1.34
N LEU A 186 7.29 -8.01 -0.89
CA LEU A 186 7.36 -8.61 0.45
C LEU A 186 7.32 -7.56 1.55
N LYS A 187 7.96 -6.40 1.33
CA LYS A 187 7.93 -5.27 2.25
C LYS A 187 6.55 -4.61 2.29
N GLN A 188 5.97 -4.31 1.12
CA GLN A 188 4.64 -3.67 1.02
C GLN A 188 3.53 -4.56 1.57
N SER A 189 3.66 -5.88 1.44
CA SER A 189 2.73 -6.86 2.02
C SER A 189 2.95 -7.09 3.52
N ILE A 190 3.98 -6.46 4.11
CA ILE A 190 4.38 -6.60 5.53
C ILE A 190 4.74 -8.05 5.86
N LEU A 191 5.32 -8.80 4.90
CA LEU A 191 5.79 -10.17 5.12
C LEU A 191 7.22 -10.20 5.68
N ILE A 192 8.02 -9.19 5.31
CA ILE A 192 9.37 -9.00 5.82
C ILE A 192 9.55 -7.57 6.32
N THR A 193 10.50 -7.39 7.22
CA THR A 193 10.97 -6.09 7.69
C THR A 193 12.51 -6.06 7.65
N THR A 194 13.09 -4.90 7.87
CA THR A 194 14.53 -4.75 8.10
C THR A 194 14.74 -4.37 9.57
N ASN A 195 15.61 -5.09 10.26
CA ASN A 195 16.10 -4.71 11.58
C ASN A 195 17.62 -4.51 11.49
N GLU A 196 18.09 -3.31 11.83
CA GLU A 196 19.46 -2.86 11.55
C GLU A 196 19.79 -3.04 10.05
N ASP A 197 20.56 -4.07 9.70
CA ASP A 197 20.93 -4.43 8.33
C ASP A 197 20.46 -5.84 7.90
N ASN A 198 19.67 -6.50 8.74
CA ASN A 198 19.14 -7.84 8.48
C ASN A 198 17.69 -7.78 8.01
N PHE A 199 17.37 -8.59 7.01
CA PHE A 199 16.02 -8.89 6.61
C PHE A 199 15.45 -9.94 7.56
N CYS A 200 14.29 -9.64 8.13
CA CYS A 200 13.58 -10.52 9.05
C CYS A 200 12.17 -10.80 8.50
N ILE A 201 11.65 -12.00 8.75
CA ILE A 201 10.22 -12.25 8.57
C ILE A 201 9.44 -11.56 9.68
N THR A 202 8.27 -11.00 9.36
CA THR A 202 7.35 -10.41 10.36
C THR A 202 6.48 -11.49 10.99
N GLU A 203 5.79 -11.19 12.10
CA GLU A 203 4.77 -12.09 12.65
C GLU A 203 3.68 -12.39 11.62
N PHE A 204 3.23 -11.40 10.85
CA PHE A 204 2.28 -11.64 9.75
C PHE A 204 2.85 -12.59 8.68
N GLY A 205 4.14 -12.48 8.34
CA GLY A 205 4.79 -13.42 7.42
C GLY A 205 4.87 -14.85 7.97
N VAL A 206 5.08 -15.00 9.28
CA VAL A 206 5.06 -16.31 9.96
C VAL A 206 3.65 -16.89 9.91
N ASP A 207 2.64 -16.12 10.29
CA ASP A 207 1.24 -16.54 10.27
C ASP A 207 0.77 -16.88 8.85
N PHE A 208 1.22 -16.14 7.84
CA PHE A 208 0.97 -16.45 6.43
C PHE A 208 1.53 -17.83 6.04
N LEU A 209 2.76 -18.18 6.45
CA LEU A 209 3.31 -19.52 6.18
C LEU A 209 2.52 -20.62 6.90
N VAL A 210 2.06 -20.37 8.13
CA VAL A 210 1.19 -21.31 8.87
C VAL A 210 -0.15 -21.48 8.16
N TRP A 211 -0.76 -20.37 7.72
CA TRP A 211 -2.01 -20.38 6.96
C TRP A 211 -1.86 -21.17 5.66
N LEU A 212 -0.74 -21.01 4.95
CA LEU A 212 -0.44 -21.73 3.70
C LEU A 212 -0.40 -23.25 3.93
N GLN A 213 0.26 -23.70 5.00
CA GLN A 213 0.30 -25.12 5.37
C GLN A 213 -1.07 -25.67 5.75
N ARG A 214 -1.86 -24.91 6.52
CA ARG A 214 -3.18 -25.35 6.99
C ARG A 214 -4.23 -25.47 5.88
N THR A 215 -4.12 -24.63 4.85
CA THR A 215 -5.08 -24.59 3.74
C THR A 215 -4.74 -25.53 2.59
N GLY A 216 -3.53 -26.10 2.56
CA GLY A 216 -3.09 -27.03 1.51
C GLY A 216 -2.81 -26.37 0.17
N PHE A 217 -2.72 -25.04 0.12
CA PHE A 217 -2.23 -24.33 -1.06
C PHE A 217 -0.79 -24.74 -1.36
N THR A 218 -0.45 -24.89 -2.64
CA THR A 218 0.88 -25.33 -3.03
C THR A 218 1.93 -24.26 -2.73
N GLU A 219 2.99 -24.65 -2.03
CA GLU A 219 4.17 -23.79 -1.87
C GLU A 219 5.00 -23.73 -3.18
N ASN A 220 4.81 -24.72 -4.06
CA ASN A 220 5.47 -24.82 -5.37
C ASN A 220 4.69 -24.04 -6.43
N LYS A 221 4.56 -22.72 -6.25
CA LYS A 221 4.02 -21.84 -7.29
C LYS A 221 5.02 -21.66 -8.44
N LEU A 222 4.50 -21.34 -9.62
CA LEU A 222 5.33 -20.89 -10.74
C LEU A 222 6.08 -19.62 -10.35
N LEU A 223 7.41 -19.65 -10.58
CA LEU A 223 8.43 -18.64 -10.23
C LEU A 223 8.46 -18.30 -8.76
#